data_AF-A0A846D4W0-F1
#
_entry.id   AF-A0A846D4W0-F1
#
_cell.length_a   1.000
_cell.length_b   1.000
_cell.length_c   1.000
_cell.angle_alpha   90.00
_cell.angle_beta   90.00
_cell.angle_gamma   90.00
#
_symmetry.space_group_name_H-M   'P 1'
#
loop_
_entity.id
_entity.type
_entity.pdbx_description
1 polymer ?
#
loop_
_entity_poly.entity_id
_entity_poly.type
_entity_poly.pdbx_seq_one_letter_code
_entity_poly.pdbx_strand_id
1 'polypeptide(L)' 'MITQNSPNQKSKLVSLEAFIKLPETKPASEYIDGQIVQKPMPQGKHS' A
#
# COMPACT_ATOMS: atom_id res chain seq x y z
N MET A 1 -26.79 2.08 11.44
CA MET A 1 -26.42 3.41 10.96
C MET A 1 -25.45 3.24 9.81
N ILE A 2 -25.87 3.73 8.64
CA ILE A 2 -25.13 4.00 7.38
C ILE A 2 -23.91 3.15 7.00
N THR A 3 -24.10 2.44 5.89
CA THR A 3 -23.16 1.76 5.00
C THR A 3 -21.94 2.61 4.63
N GLN A 4 -20.75 2.00 4.56
CA GLN A 4 -19.70 2.48 3.65
C GLN A 4 -19.19 1.33 2.78
N ASN A 5 -19.77 1.33 1.56
CA ASN A 5 -19.25 0.87 0.28
C ASN A 5 -18.09 -0.14 0.29
N SER A 6 -18.41 -1.35 -0.13
CA SER A 6 -17.60 -1.99 -1.17
C SER A 6 -17.74 -1.21 -2.47
N PRO A 7 -16.64 -0.86 -3.14
CA PRO A 7 -16.65 -0.89 -4.59
C PRO A 7 -15.50 -1.80 -5.04
N ASN A 8 -15.89 -2.90 -5.68
CA ASN A 8 -15.24 -3.42 -6.88
C ASN A 8 -13.71 -3.25 -6.90
N GLN A 9 -12.99 -4.31 -6.54
CA GLN A 9 -11.55 -4.51 -6.65
C GLN A 9 -11.08 -4.42 -8.12
N LYS A 10 -11.40 -3.33 -8.83
CA LYS A 10 -10.59 -2.90 -9.95
C LYS A 10 -9.33 -2.36 -9.31
N SER A 11 -8.25 -3.13 -9.38
CA SER A 11 -6.90 -2.67 -9.11
C SER A 11 -6.67 -1.40 -9.95
N LYS A 12 -7.01 -0.23 -9.39
CA LYS A 12 -6.63 1.04 -9.98
C LYS A 12 -5.11 1.05 -9.89
N LEU A 13 -4.47 0.77 -11.01
CA LEU A 13 -3.03 0.91 -11.13
C LEU A 13 -2.70 2.34 -10.71
N VAL A 14 -1.96 2.47 -9.63
CA VAL A 14 -1.38 3.73 -9.19
C VAL A 14 -0.28 4.05 -10.19
N SER A 15 -0.17 5.30 -10.65
CA SER A 15 0.98 5.68 -11.47
C SER A 15 2.21 5.85 -10.57
N LEU A 16 3.40 5.65 -11.13
CA LEU A 16 4.66 5.86 -10.40
C LEU A 16 4.74 7.28 -9.82
N GLU A 17 4.30 8.29 -10.57
CA GLU A 17 4.26 9.70 -10.12
C GLU A 17 3.33 9.91 -8.93
N ALA A 18 2.17 9.24 -8.92
CA ALA A 18 1.25 9.28 -7.78
C ALA A 18 1.88 8.60 -6.56
N PHE A 19 2.59 7.48 -6.75
CA PHE A 19 3.33 6.80 -5.68
C PHE A 19 4.44 7.69 -5.07
N ILE A 20 5.24 8.37 -5.89
CA ILE A 20 6.33 9.25 -5.42
C ILE A 20 5.81 10.41 -4.56
N LYS A 21 4.57 10.87 -4.79
CA LYS A 21 3.94 11.95 -4.02
C LYS A 21 3.32 11.49 -2.70
N LEU A 22 3.26 10.19 -2.43
CA LEU A 22 2.71 9.68 -1.18
C LEU A 22 3.66 9.97 -0.01
N PRO A 23 3.12 10.16 1.21
CA PRO A 23 3.96 10.26 2.38
C PRO A 23 4.74 8.97 2.60
N GLU A 24 5.96 9.09 3.11
CA GLU A 24 6.74 7.93 3.52
C GLU A 24 6.03 7.19 4.67
N THR A 25 6.12 5.86 4.64
CA THR A 25 5.49 4.97 5.62
C THR A 25 6.54 4.13 6.34
N LYS A 26 6.22 3.68 7.56
CA LYS A 26 7.06 2.75 8.31
C LYS A 26 6.20 1.56 8.79
N PRO A 27 6.46 0.33 8.30
CA PRO A 27 7.51 -0.04 7.34
C PRO A 27 7.22 0.54 5.94
N ALA A 28 8.27 0.63 5.10
CA ALA A 28 8.18 1.26 3.79
C ALA A 28 7.18 0.56 2.86
N SER A 29 6.60 1.32 1.94
CA SER A 29 5.77 0.78 0.86
C SER A 29 6.61 0.54 -0.40
N GLU A 30 6.30 -0.52 -1.13
CA GLU A 30 6.89 -0.92 -2.39
C GLU A 30 5.87 -0.74 -3.51
N TYR A 31 6.33 -0.28 -4.68
CA TYR A 31 5.52 -0.13 -5.87
C TYR A 31 5.83 -1.27 -6.85
N ILE A 32 4.88 -2.16 -7.09
CA ILE A 32 5.03 -3.37 -7.91
C ILE A 32 3.85 -3.46 -8.86
N ASP A 33 4.10 -3.43 -10.16
CA ASP A 33 3.08 -3.57 -11.22
C ASP A 33 1.85 -2.66 -11.04
N GLY A 34 2.07 -1.38 -10.71
CA GLY A 34 0.99 -0.42 -10.48
C GLY A 34 0.26 -0.59 -9.15
N GLN A 35 0.75 -1.44 -8.25
CA GLN A 35 0.20 -1.64 -6.93
C GLN A 35 1.17 -1.16 -5.87
N ILE A 36 0.63 -0.74 -4.72
CA ILE A 36 1.41 -0.33 -3.56
C ILE A 36 1.25 -1.40 -2.50
N VAL A 37 2.36 -2.00 -2.08
CA VAL A 37 2.41 -3.07 -1.07
C VAL A 37 3.27 -2.60 0.10
N GLN A 38 2.73 -2.61 1.31
CA GLN A 38 3.53 -2.26 2.49
C GLN A 38 4.39 -3.45 2.92
N LYS A 39 5.69 -3.23 3.14
CA LYS A 39 6.60 -4.27 3.63
C LYS A 39 6.09 -4.82 4.97
N PRO A 40 6.33 -6.09 5.30
CA PRO A 40 6.10 -6.56 6.65
C PRO A 40 7.01 -5.80 7.62
N MET A 41 6.52 -5.53 8.83
CA MET A 41 7.37 -5.05 9.90
C MET A 41 8.48 -6.09 10.15
N PRO A 42 9.76 -5.69 10.24
CA PRO A 42 10.82 -6.62 10.57
C PRO A 42 10.53 -7.20 11.96
N GLN A 43 10.17 -8.48 12.00
CA GLN A 43 10.08 -9.21 13.27
C GLN A 43 11.52 -9.54 13.66
N GLY A 44 12.08 -8.79 14.61
CA GLY A 44 13.36 -9.13 15.22
C GLY A 44 13.30 -10.54 15.76
N LYS A 45 13.88 -11.49 15.03
CA LYS A 45 13.93 -12.92 15.40
C LYS A 45 15.38 -13.31 15.57
N HIS A 46 15.96 -12.81 16.64
CA HIS A 46 17.15 -13.38 17.27
C HIS A 46 16.81 -13.48 18.76
N SER A 47 16.64 -14.71 19.23
CA SER A 47 16.58 -15.09 20.65
C SER A 47 17.68 -16.12 20.88
#